data_AF-A0A9E3AEV2-F1
#
_entry.id   AF-A0A9E3AEV2-F1
#
_cell.length_a   1.000
_cell.length_b   1.000
_cell.length_c   1.000
_cell.angle_alpha   90.00
_cell.angle_beta   90.00
_cell.angle_gamma   90.00
#
_symmetry.space_group_name_H-M   'P 1'
#
loop_
_entity.id
_entity.type
_entity.pdbx_description
1 polymer ?
#
loop_
_entity_poly.entity_id
_entity_poly.type
_entity_poly.pdbx_seq_one_letter_code
_entity_poly.pdbx_strand_id
1 'polypeptide(L)'
;MNQNQNSDRKFVEFADGCVFPTGPDGQVCGHSIAAIDKSVSGRRSSYCDNPDHTRGKAFAVRRRYELAAARGHHTTQHEVTQAEKGVPEHPVTDGRTSLAALLARFEDSSTQLATVVNRVIEVVRAVSDPDSLSYEVEQIQREAAIQIAEAQHAQATAEHDAGNARQQAAREAEQRAQADDAAEHALHQVHQMEVELAEARNAANRAEAEKEAAQQAAEHDRATTQALQRQLEQQRHDLDTLRQQAQEERAALAQHYTKQVTEILATIHHANDPTQAKPPTTPKSDTAASVTRKKSKT
;
A
#
# COMPACT_ATOMS: atom_id res chain seq x y z
N MET A 1 40.79 23.52 -16.91
CA MET A 1 39.70 24.53 -16.87
C MET A 1 39.08 24.59 -18.26
N ASN A 2 38.02 23.81 -18.51
CA ASN A 2 37.31 23.80 -19.79
C ASN A 2 35.86 24.20 -19.48
N GLN A 3 35.53 25.47 -19.73
CA GLN A 3 34.21 26.01 -19.47
C GLN A 3 33.22 25.44 -20.49
N ASN A 4 32.30 24.64 -19.96
CA ASN A 4 31.27 23.91 -20.67
C ASN A 4 30.16 24.89 -21.13
N GLN A 5 30.25 25.39 -22.37
CA GLN A 5 29.31 26.34 -22.98
C GLN A 5 27.96 25.70 -23.42
N ASN A 6 27.47 24.66 -22.74
CA ASN A 6 26.28 23.90 -23.16
C ASN A 6 24.99 24.26 -22.39
N SER A 7 24.99 25.38 -21.66
CA SER A 7 23.87 25.78 -20.78
C SER A 7 22.77 26.62 -21.44
N ASP A 8 22.86 26.91 -22.73
CA ASP A 8 21.85 27.71 -23.46
C ASP A 8 20.93 26.87 -24.36
N ARG A 9 20.67 25.61 -24.00
CA ARG A 9 19.48 24.91 -24.52
C ARG A 9 18.25 25.50 -23.83
N LYS A 10 17.75 26.61 -24.38
CA LYS A 10 16.38 27.08 -24.15
C LYS A 10 15.49 25.84 -24.22
N PHE A 11 14.93 25.43 -23.07
CA PHE A 11 13.84 24.48 -23.03
C PHE A 11 12.73 25.15 -23.83
N VAL A 12 12.60 24.75 -25.09
CA VAL A 12 11.44 25.09 -25.91
C VAL A 12 10.28 24.56 -25.09
N GLU A 13 9.45 25.47 -24.57
CA GLU A 13 8.14 25.14 -24.02
C GLU A 13 7.47 24.25 -25.06
N PHE A 14 7.49 22.94 -24.80
CA PHE A 14 6.88 21.96 -25.69
C PHE A 14 5.40 22.27 -25.62
N ALA A 15 4.89 22.99 -26.62
CA ALA A 15 3.48 23.23 -26.81
C ALA A 15 2.74 21.91 -26.55
N ASP A 16 1.65 21.95 -25.77
CA ASP A 16 0.83 20.81 -25.33
C ASP A 16 0.12 20.07 -26.50
N GLY A 17 0.72 20.05 -27.68
CA GLY A 17 0.22 19.49 -28.92
C GLY A 17 0.97 18.25 -29.39
N CYS A 18 0.29 17.47 -30.21
CA CYS A 18 0.78 16.25 -30.83
C CYS A 18 1.99 16.51 -31.76
N VAL A 19 3.08 15.78 -31.54
CA VAL A 19 4.36 15.89 -32.29
C VAL A 19 4.41 14.94 -33.52
N PHE A 20 3.26 14.58 -34.06
CA PHE A 20 3.19 13.72 -35.25
C PHE A 20 3.53 14.53 -36.52
N PRO A 21 4.53 14.13 -37.33
CA PRO A 21 4.92 14.87 -38.53
C PRO A 21 3.87 14.74 -39.63
N THR A 22 3.34 15.87 -40.11
CA THR A 22 2.30 15.91 -41.15
C THR A 22 2.84 16.24 -42.53
N GLY A 23 4.05 16.80 -42.64
CA GLY A 23 4.65 17.18 -43.92
C GLY A 23 6.19 17.13 -43.94
N PRO A 24 6.80 17.25 -45.12
CA PRO A 24 8.26 17.25 -45.31
C PRO A 24 8.94 18.47 -44.69
N ASP A 25 8.21 19.58 -44.51
CA ASP A 25 8.74 20.85 -43.97
C ASP A 25 8.80 20.88 -42.43
N GLY A 26 8.73 19.72 -41.78
CA GLY A 26 8.75 19.62 -40.31
C GLY A 26 7.46 20.08 -39.63
N GLN A 27 6.35 20.25 -40.36
CA GLN A 27 5.04 20.51 -39.79
C GLN A 27 4.60 19.36 -38.88
N VAL A 28 4.05 19.69 -37.71
CA VAL A 28 3.49 18.73 -36.75
C VAL A 28 1.98 18.92 -36.61
N CYS A 29 1.28 17.85 -36.25
CA CYS A 29 -0.18 17.83 -36.14
C CYS A 29 -0.75 18.94 -35.24
N GLY A 30 -0.11 19.24 -34.11
CA GLY A 30 -0.50 20.34 -33.23
C GLY A 30 -1.83 20.17 -32.50
N HIS A 31 -2.56 19.05 -32.67
CA HIS A 31 -3.77 18.76 -31.88
C HIS A 31 -3.43 18.63 -30.41
N SER A 32 -4.27 19.20 -29.54
CA SER A 32 -4.09 19.09 -28.09
C SER A 32 -4.09 17.63 -27.66
N ILE A 33 -3.17 17.29 -26.78
CA ILE A 33 -3.14 15.98 -26.13
C ILE A 33 -4.10 16.10 -24.95
N ALA A 34 -5.20 15.34 -24.97
CA ALA A 34 -6.13 15.32 -23.85
C ALA A 34 -5.33 15.10 -22.56
N ALA A 35 -5.57 15.94 -21.55
CA ALA A 35 -4.86 15.85 -20.29
C ALA A 35 -5.22 14.51 -19.62
N ILE A 36 -4.43 13.48 -19.90
CA ILE A 36 -4.54 12.19 -19.23
C ILE A 36 -4.42 12.49 -17.73
N ASP A 37 -5.42 12.05 -16.96
CA ASP A 37 -5.54 12.31 -15.53
C ASP A 37 -4.18 12.17 -14.85
N LYS A 38 -3.78 13.23 -14.13
CA LYS A 38 -2.47 13.39 -13.47
C LYS A 38 -2.16 12.31 -12.41
N SER A 39 -3.02 11.30 -12.26
CA SER A 39 -2.94 10.24 -11.26
C SER A 39 -2.07 9.05 -11.67
N VAL A 40 -1.71 8.91 -12.95
CA VAL A 40 -0.80 7.84 -13.39
C VAL A 40 0.60 8.40 -13.55
N SER A 41 1.54 7.96 -12.71
CA SER A 41 2.95 8.39 -12.65
C SER A 41 3.77 7.91 -13.85
N GLY A 42 3.30 8.20 -15.07
CA GLY A 42 3.94 7.88 -16.34
C GLY A 42 4.32 9.13 -17.12
N ARG A 43 5.32 9.00 -17.99
CA ARG A 43 5.70 10.06 -18.94
C ARG A 43 4.49 10.34 -19.84
N ARG A 44 4.07 11.60 -19.93
CA ARG A 44 2.94 12.03 -20.79
C ARG A 44 3.15 11.53 -22.22
N SER A 45 2.08 11.06 -22.87
CA SER A 45 2.13 10.73 -24.29
C SER A 45 2.48 11.99 -25.09
N SER A 46 3.33 11.85 -26.11
CA SER A 46 3.69 12.97 -27.02
C SER A 46 2.79 13.06 -28.24
N TYR A 47 1.70 12.28 -28.26
CA TYR A 47 0.78 12.16 -29.39
C TYR A 47 -0.67 12.22 -28.90
N CYS A 48 -1.57 12.76 -29.74
CA CYS A 48 -3.00 12.81 -29.44
C CYS A 48 -3.67 11.44 -29.65
N ASP A 49 -4.94 11.32 -29.23
CA ASP A 49 -5.71 10.06 -29.25
C ASP A 49 -6.13 9.59 -30.66
N ASN A 50 -5.59 10.21 -31.72
CA ASN A 50 -5.81 9.73 -33.08
C ASN A 50 -5.06 8.38 -33.27
N PRO A 51 -5.73 7.29 -33.69
CA PRO A 51 -5.10 5.98 -33.91
C PRO A 51 -3.99 5.99 -34.98
N ASP A 52 -3.91 7.03 -35.80
CA ASP A 52 -2.82 7.24 -36.75
C ASP A 52 -1.61 7.95 -36.14
N HIS A 53 -1.73 8.54 -34.96
CA HIS A 53 -0.67 9.29 -34.30
C HIS A 53 0.01 8.46 -33.21
N THR A 54 0.66 7.37 -33.60
CA THR A 54 1.47 6.56 -32.69
C THR A 54 2.96 6.79 -32.90
N ARG A 55 3.78 6.49 -31.88
CA ARG A 55 5.25 6.61 -31.95
C ARG A 55 5.86 5.84 -33.12
N GLY A 56 5.36 4.63 -33.37
CA GLY A 56 5.83 3.78 -34.48
C GLY A 56 5.52 4.39 -35.85
N LYS A 57 4.29 4.88 -36.05
CA LYS A 57 3.89 5.54 -37.31
C LYS A 57 4.66 6.85 -37.52
N ALA A 58 4.86 7.64 -36.47
CA ALA A 58 5.64 8.88 -36.54
C ALA A 58 7.09 8.62 -36.97
N PHE A 59 7.72 7.56 -36.46
CA PHE A 59 9.08 7.17 -36.87
C PHE A 59 9.13 6.73 -38.34
N ALA A 60 8.17 5.90 -38.79
CA ALA A 60 8.09 5.46 -40.17
C ALA A 60 7.92 6.63 -41.16
N VAL A 61 7.09 7.61 -40.81
CA VAL A 61 6.87 8.83 -41.62
C VAL A 61 8.12 9.70 -41.67
N ARG A 62 8.84 9.92 -40.56
CA ARG A 62 10.12 10.65 -40.56
C ARG A 62 11.16 9.98 -41.46
N ARG A 63 11.31 8.66 -41.34
CA ARG A 63 12.23 7.88 -42.17
C ARG A 63 11.87 7.97 -43.66
N ARG A 64 10.58 7.99 -43.99
CA ARG A 64 10.11 8.17 -45.38
C ARG A 64 10.49 9.55 -45.92
N TYR A 65 10.32 10.61 -45.13
CA TYR A 65 10.71 11.96 -45.55
C TYR A 65 12.22 12.13 -45.65
N GLU A 66 12.99 11.55 -44.72
CA GLU A 66 14.45 11.54 -44.77
C GLU A 66 14.98 10.83 -46.03
N LEU A 67 14.40 9.68 -46.39
CA LEU A 67 14.74 8.96 -47.62
C LEU A 67 14.31 9.72 -48.88
N ALA A 68 13.18 10.43 -48.86
CA ALA A 68 12.74 11.26 -49.97
C ALA A 68 13.65 12.49 -50.16
N ALA A 69 14.07 13.13 -49.06
CA ALA A 69 15.03 14.22 -49.07
C ALA A 69 16.40 13.76 -49.59
N ALA A 70 16.87 12.57 -49.19
CA ALA A 70 18.11 11.98 -49.67
C ALA A 70 18.10 11.63 -51.16
N ARG A 71 16.92 11.40 -51.77
CA ARG A 71 16.75 11.12 -53.21
C ARG A 71 16.54 12.39 -54.06
N GLY A 72 16.35 13.56 -53.46
CA GLY A 72 15.88 14.78 -54.12
C GLY A 72 16.95 15.70 -54.74
N HIS A 73 18.21 15.28 -54.90
CA HIS A 73 19.26 16.18 -55.42
C HIS A 73 20.09 15.67 -56.60
N HIS A 74 19.77 14.51 -57.18
CA HIS A 74 20.54 13.96 -58.30
C HIS A 74 19.67 13.24 -59.34
N THR A 75 18.90 13.99 -60.13
CA THR A 75 18.53 13.54 -61.48
C THR A 75 18.49 14.72 -62.42
N THR A 76 19.66 14.97 -63.01
CA THR A 76 19.85 15.70 -64.26
C THR A 76 18.90 15.16 -65.33
N GLN A 77 17.98 16.00 -65.80
CA GLN A 77 17.31 15.81 -67.07
C GLN A 77 18.35 15.95 -68.19
N HIS A 78 18.99 14.84 -68.55
CA HIS A 78 19.66 14.67 -69.83
C HIS A 78 18.71 13.84 -70.71
N GLU A 79 17.72 14.54 -71.28
CA GLU A 79 16.81 14.01 -72.26
C GLU A 79 17.58 13.85 -73.59
N VAL A 80 18.00 12.62 -73.87
CA VAL A 80 18.62 12.21 -75.13
C VAL A 80 17.52 12.15 -76.17
N THR A 81 17.25 13.26 -76.86
CA THR A 81 16.52 13.25 -78.13
C THR A 81 17.50 12.91 -79.25
N GLN A 82 17.58 11.62 -79.54
CA GLN A 82 18.24 11.04 -80.69
C GLN A 82 17.44 11.41 -81.96
N ALA A 83 17.82 12.52 -82.60
CA ALA A 83 17.30 12.90 -83.90
C ALA A 83 18.16 12.26 -85.00
N GLU A 84 17.69 11.13 -85.53
CA GLU A 84 18.12 10.61 -86.84
C GLU A 84 17.82 11.68 -87.91
N LYS A 85 18.86 12.40 -88.33
CA LYS A 85 18.81 13.33 -89.46
C LYS A 85 19.48 12.67 -90.65
N GLY A 86 18.70 12.57 -91.73
CA GLY A 86 18.96 11.78 -92.92
C GLY A 86 20.32 12.02 -93.58
N VAL A 87 20.82 10.92 -94.16
CA VAL A 87 22.01 10.87 -95.01
C VAL A 87 21.74 11.69 -96.28
N PRO A 88 22.50 12.77 -96.54
CA PRO A 88 22.49 13.44 -97.84
C PRO A 88 23.24 12.57 -98.85
N GLU A 89 22.64 12.36 -100.03
CA GLU A 89 23.33 11.79 -101.19
C GLU A 89 24.38 12.79 -101.69
N HIS A 90 25.63 12.60 -101.26
CA HIS A 90 26.78 13.39 -101.72
C HIS A 90 27.31 12.85 -103.08
N PRO A 91 27.80 13.72 -103.98
CA PRO A 91 28.30 13.35 -105.30
C PRO A 91 29.51 12.40 -105.20
N VAL A 92 29.67 11.50 -106.18
CA VAL A 92 30.66 10.39 -106.21
C VAL A 92 32.13 10.83 -106.07
N THR A 93 32.43 12.13 -106.18
CA THR A 93 33.73 12.72 -105.86
C THR A 93 34.05 12.80 -104.36
N ASP A 94 33.04 12.74 -103.47
CA ASP A 94 33.22 12.59 -102.02
C ASP A 94 33.56 11.15 -101.61
N GLY A 95 33.53 10.20 -102.55
CA GLY A 95 33.93 8.81 -102.29
C GLY A 95 35.39 8.67 -101.85
N ARG A 96 36.28 9.59 -102.28
CA ARG A 96 37.70 9.58 -101.88
C ARG A 96 37.94 10.21 -100.51
N THR A 97 37.24 11.29 -100.18
CA THR A 97 37.29 11.94 -98.87
C THR A 97 36.59 11.09 -97.81
N SER A 98 35.46 10.46 -98.14
CA SER A 98 34.76 9.53 -97.25
C SER A 98 35.53 8.22 -97.04
N LEU A 99 36.18 7.68 -98.08
CA LEU A 99 37.07 6.52 -97.94
C LEU A 99 38.29 6.86 -97.08
N ALA A 100 38.90 8.03 -97.26
CA ALA A 100 40.00 8.48 -96.41
C ALA A 100 39.56 8.65 -94.94
N ALA A 101 38.36 9.18 -94.69
CA ALA A 101 37.80 9.30 -93.34
C ALA A 101 37.46 7.94 -92.71
N LEU A 102 36.95 6.98 -93.49
CA LEU A 102 36.69 5.61 -93.02
C LEU A 102 37.98 4.85 -92.73
N LEU A 103 39.02 5.03 -93.56
CA LEU A 103 40.35 4.45 -93.32
C LEU A 103 41.00 5.04 -92.06
N ALA A 104 40.93 6.36 -91.87
CA ALA A 104 41.41 7.00 -90.64
C ALA A 104 40.66 6.51 -89.38
N ARG A 105 39.34 6.30 -89.49
CA ARG A 105 38.52 5.75 -88.39
C ARG A 105 38.79 4.27 -88.14
N PHE A 106 39.12 3.51 -89.18
CA PHE A 106 39.56 2.12 -89.04
C PHE A 106 40.93 2.03 -88.36
N GLU A 107 41.87 2.90 -88.74
CA GLU A 107 43.17 3.01 -88.06
C GLU A 107 42.99 3.36 -86.58
N ASP A 108 42.16 4.36 -86.26
CA ASP A 108 41.83 4.72 -84.87
C ASP A 108 41.13 3.59 -84.09
N SER A 109 40.22 2.85 -84.75
CA SER A 109 39.59 1.68 -84.14
C SER A 109 40.60 0.55 -83.90
N SER A 110 41.58 0.38 -84.79
CA SER A 110 42.62 -0.63 -84.68
C SER A 110 43.62 -0.31 -83.57
N THR A 111 44.00 0.95 -83.38
CA THR A 111 44.85 1.41 -82.27
C THR A 111 44.13 1.31 -80.93
N GLN A 112 42.83 1.63 -80.88
CA GLN A 112 41.99 1.40 -79.70
C GLN A 112 41.91 -0.09 -79.35
N LEU A 113 41.66 -0.97 -80.33
CA LEU A 113 41.67 -2.42 -80.14
C LEU A 113 43.02 -2.93 -79.65
N ALA A 114 44.14 -2.44 -80.22
CA ALA A 114 45.48 -2.81 -79.76
C ALA A 114 45.74 -2.37 -78.32
N THR A 115 45.24 -1.20 -77.92
CA THR A 115 45.37 -0.70 -76.54
C THR A 115 44.54 -1.55 -75.58
N VAL A 116 43.31 -1.91 -75.96
CA VAL A 116 42.45 -2.80 -75.15
C VAL A 116 43.08 -4.19 -75.02
N VAL A 117 43.58 -4.78 -76.10
CA VAL A 117 44.24 -6.11 -76.06
C VAL A 117 45.49 -6.06 -75.19
N ASN A 118 46.33 -5.03 -75.32
CA ASN A 118 47.51 -4.86 -74.45
C ASN A 118 47.11 -4.72 -72.98
N ARG A 119 46.04 -3.97 -72.69
CA ARG A 119 45.50 -3.86 -71.33
C ARG A 119 44.99 -5.20 -70.80
N VAL A 120 44.32 -5.99 -71.64
CA VAL A 120 43.87 -7.35 -71.29
C VAL A 120 45.06 -8.26 -71.01
N ILE A 121 46.14 -8.19 -71.79
CA ILE A 121 47.36 -8.97 -71.56
C ILE A 121 48.03 -8.57 -70.23
N GLU A 122 48.07 -7.28 -69.91
CA GLU A 122 48.56 -6.79 -68.60
C GLU A 122 47.73 -7.34 -67.44
N VAL A 123 46.38 -7.28 -67.56
CA VAL A 123 45.47 -7.83 -66.55
C VAL A 123 45.63 -9.34 -66.42
N VAL A 124 45.71 -10.07 -67.53
CA VAL A 124 45.91 -11.53 -67.51
C VAL A 124 47.25 -11.87 -66.89
N ARG A 125 48.33 -11.14 -67.18
CA ARG A 125 49.65 -11.37 -66.54
C ARG A 125 49.63 -11.07 -65.04
N ALA A 126 48.95 -10.01 -64.62
CA ALA A 126 48.79 -9.69 -63.20
C ALA A 126 47.94 -10.73 -62.46
N VAL A 127 46.88 -11.24 -63.08
CA VAL A 127 46.00 -12.26 -62.49
C VAL A 127 46.61 -13.67 -62.57
N SER A 128 47.49 -13.92 -63.54
CA SER A 128 48.16 -15.22 -63.72
C SER A 128 49.47 -15.34 -62.97
N ASP A 129 49.86 -14.34 -62.16
CA ASP A 129 51.02 -14.43 -61.29
C ASP A 129 50.66 -15.26 -60.03
N PRO A 130 51.08 -16.53 -59.94
CA PRO A 130 50.72 -17.40 -58.82
C PRO A 130 51.29 -16.90 -57.48
N ASP A 131 52.39 -16.14 -57.51
CA ASP A 131 53.01 -15.62 -56.30
C ASP A 131 52.18 -14.50 -55.69
N SER A 132 51.60 -13.61 -56.52
CA SER A 132 50.67 -12.57 -56.07
C SER A 132 49.41 -13.17 -55.42
N LEU A 133 48.85 -14.23 -56.02
CA LEU A 133 47.69 -14.93 -55.47
C LEU A 133 48.01 -15.60 -54.13
N SER A 134 49.22 -16.16 -53.97
CA SER A 134 49.63 -16.77 -52.70
C SER A 134 49.69 -15.76 -51.55
N TYR A 135 50.20 -14.56 -51.81
CA TYR A 135 50.26 -13.47 -50.83
C TYR A 135 48.87 -12.99 -50.42
N GLU A 136 47.96 -12.81 -51.37
CA GLU A 136 46.58 -12.42 -51.11
C GLU A 136 45.84 -13.48 -50.27
N VAL A 137 46.02 -14.77 -50.59
CA VAL A 137 45.42 -15.86 -49.82
C VAL A 137 45.96 -15.87 -48.39
N GLU A 138 47.27 -15.74 -48.18
CA GLU A 138 47.83 -15.66 -46.83
C GLU A 138 47.35 -14.42 -46.06
N GLN A 139 47.23 -13.29 -46.74
CA GLN A 139 46.69 -12.07 -46.13
C GLN A 139 45.23 -12.27 -45.70
N ILE A 140 44.39 -12.81 -46.59
CA ILE A 140 42.98 -13.12 -46.28
C ILE A 140 42.91 -14.12 -45.13
N GLN A 141 43.77 -15.13 -45.08
CA GLN A 141 43.82 -16.09 -43.98
C GLN A 141 44.21 -15.43 -42.65
N ARG A 142 45.18 -14.51 -42.65
CA ARG A 142 45.56 -13.74 -41.45
C ARG A 142 44.43 -12.84 -40.97
N GLU A 143 43.80 -12.10 -41.88
CA GLU A 143 42.65 -11.24 -41.56
C GLU A 143 41.46 -12.06 -41.04
N ALA A 144 41.16 -13.20 -41.67
CA ALA A 144 40.12 -14.12 -41.21
C ALA A 144 40.44 -14.68 -39.82
N ALA A 145 41.70 -15.06 -39.55
CA ALA A 145 42.11 -15.54 -38.23
C ALA A 145 41.93 -14.45 -37.14
N ILE A 146 42.25 -13.20 -37.45
CA ILE A 146 42.02 -12.05 -36.54
C ILE A 146 40.52 -11.87 -36.29
N GLN A 147 39.70 -11.84 -37.34
CA GLN A 147 38.24 -11.69 -37.19
C GLN A 147 37.62 -12.82 -36.38
N ILE A 148 38.07 -14.07 -36.57
CA ILE A 148 37.62 -15.21 -35.78
C ILE A 148 38.03 -15.06 -34.31
N ALA A 149 39.27 -14.65 -34.03
CA ALA A 149 39.74 -14.45 -32.67
C ALA A 149 38.97 -13.32 -31.95
N GLU A 150 38.69 -12.21 -32.64
CA GLU A 150 37.87 -11.11 -32.12
C GLU A 150 36.43 -11.56 -31.84
N ALA A 151 35.83 -12.33 -32.74
CA ALA A 151 34.49 -12.87 -32.55
C ALA A 151 34.41 -13.83 -31.35
N GLN A 152 35.41 -14.71 -31.19
CA GLN A 152 35.49 -15.62 -30.04
C GLN A 152 35.69 -14.86 -28.73
N HIS A 153 36.54 -13.83 -28.72
CA HIS A 153 36.74 -12.98 -27.56
C HIS A 153 35.46 -12.21 -27.18
N ALA A 154 34.77 -11.64 -28.17
CA ALA A 154 33.49 -10.97 -27.96
C ALA A 154 32.42 -11.92 -27.41
N GLN A 155 32.35 -13.15 -27.93
CA GLN A 155 31.45 -14.19 -27.41
C GLN A 155 31.78 -14.53 -25.95
N ALA A 156 33.05 -14.80 -25.63
CA ALA A 156 33.47 -15.13 -24.26
C ALA A 156 33.15 -14.00 -23.27
N THR A 157 33.34 -12.74 -23.67
CA THR A 157 33.00 -11.56 -22.87
C THR A 157 31.48 -11.48 -22.64
N ALA A 158 30.68 -11.68 -23.68
CA ALA A 158 29.22 -11.67 -23.57
C ALA A 158 28.68 -12.79 -22.67
N GLU A 159 29.27 -13.99 -22.73
CA GLU A 159 28.90 -15.11 -21.87
C GLU A 159 29.26 -14.84 -20.41
N HIS A 160 30.43 -14.27 -20.16
CA HIS A 160 30.87 -13.85 -18.82
C HIS A 160 29.94 -12.77 -18.24
N ASP A 161 29.62 -11.74 -19.02
CA ASP A 161 28.72 -10.66 -18.60
C ASP A 161 27.31 -11.17 -18.33
N ALA A 162 26.79 -12.07 -19.17
CA ALA A 162 25.52 -12.74 -18.95
C ALA A 162 25.54 -13.60 -17.67
N GLY A 163 26.64 -14.28 -17.38
CA GLY A 163 26.85 -15.03 -16.14
C GLY A 163 26.80 -14.12 -14.91
N ASN A 164 27.53 -13.00 -14.94
CA ASN A 164 27.57 -12.03 -13.85
C ASN A 164 26.21 -11.38 -13.61
N ALA A 165 25.50 -11.01 -14.68
CA ALA A 165 24.15 -10.45 -14.59
C ALA A 165 23.17 -11.44 -13.93
N ARG A 166 23.24 -12.73 -14.29
CA ARG A 166 22.41 -13.78 -13.65
C ARG A 166 22.73 -13.94 -12.18
N GLN A 167 24.01 -13.95 -11.80
CA GLN A 167 24.41 -14.06 -10.39
C GLN A 167 23.97 -12.84 -9.58
N GLN A 168 24.07 -11.64 -10.15
CA GLN A 168 23.60 -10.42 -9.49
C GLN A 168 22.08 -10.47 -9.30
N ALA A 169 21.32 -10.84 -10.34
CA ALA A 169 19.88 -10.98 -10.23
C ALA A 169 19.48 -12.03 -9.17
N ALA A 170 20.22 -13.14 -9.07
CA ALA A 170 19.99 -14.16 -8.03
C ALA A 170 20.24 -13.61 -6.62
N ARG A 171 21.34 -12.87 -6.41
CA ARG A 171 21.64 -12.22 -5.11
C ARG A 171 20.60 -11.18 -4.74
N GLU A 172 20.15 -10.36 -5.68
CA GLU A 172 19.09 -9.38 -5.45
C GLU A 172 17.75 -10.06 -5.11
N ALA A 173 17.43 -11.18 -5.75
CA ALA A 173 16.24 -11.97 -5.43
C ALA A 173 16.32 -12.58 -4.02
N GLU A 174 17.48 -13.14 -3.65
CA GLU A 174 17.72 -13.69 -2.30
C GLU A 174 17.63 -12.60 -1.22
N GLN A 175 18.21 -11.42 -1.46
CA GLN A 175 18.10 -10.29 -0.53
C GLN A 175 16.67 -9.80 -0.36
N ARG A 176 15.86 -9.78 -1.43
CA ARG A 176 14.44 -9.46 -1.34
C ARG A 176 13.68 -10.49 -0.52
N ALA A 177 13.90 -11.78 -0.78
CA ALA A 177 13.29 -12.86 0.00
C ALA A 177 13.64 -12.75 1.50
N GLN A 178 14.91 -12.50 1.82
CA GLN A 178 15.35 -12.29 3.21
C GLN A 178 14.70 -11.05 3.85
N ALA A 179 14.52 -9.97 3.09
CA ALA A 179 13.85 -8.77 3.58
C ALA A 179 12.35 -9.01 3.84
N ASP A 180 11.68 -9.76 2.95
CA ASP A 180 10.28 -10.14 3.10
C ASP A 180 10.09 -11.06 4.33
N ASP A 181 10.94 -12.09 4.49
CA ASP A 181 10.93 -12.97 5.67
C ASP A 181 11.16 -12.17 6.97
N ALA A 182 12.10 -11.23 6.97
CA ALA A 182 12.36 -10.36 8.12
C ALA A 182 11.16 -9.45 8.45
N ALA A 183 10.45 -8.95 7.43
CA ALA A 183 9.25 -8.15 7.61
C ALA A 183 8.10 -8.99 8.18
N GLU A 184 7.88 -10.21 7.68
CA GLU A 184 6.89 -11.15 8.22
C GLU A 184 7.18 -11.50 9.69
N HIS A 185 8.45 -11.77 10.02
CA HIS A 185 8.86 -12.00 11.40
C HIS A 185 8.60 -10.78 12.31
N ALA A 186 8.88 -9.56 11.85
CA ALA A 186 8.59 -8.35 12.61
C ALA A 186 7.09 -8.16 12.84
N LEU A 187 6.25 -8.42 11.84
CA LEU A 187 4.79 -8.37 11.97
C LEU A 187 4.28 -9.41 12.98
N HIS A 188 4.82 -10.63 12.94
CA HIS A 188 4.49 -11.66 13.92
C HIS A 188 4.85 -11.25 15.36
N GLN A 189 6.01 -10.61 15.57
CA GLN A 189 6.41 -10.11 16.89
C GLN A 189 5.46 -9.01 17.38
N VAL A 190 5.10 -8.06 16.52
CA VAL A 190 4.12 -7.02 16.89
C VAL A 190 2.79 -7.64 17.28
N HIS A 191 2.31 -8.61 16.50
CA HIS A 191 1.05 -9.30 16.81
C HIS A 191 1.11 -10.06 18.15
N GLN A 192 2.21 -10.75 18.43
CA GLN A 192 2.43 -11.40 19.73
C GLN A 192 2.39 -10.38 20.87
N MET A 193 3.07 -9.24 20.71
CA MET A 193 3.06 -8.19 21.72
C MET A 193 1.66 -7.59 21.94
N GLU A 194 0.86 -7.45 20.89
CA GLU A 194 -0.54 -7.00 21.00
C GLU A 194 -1.40 -7.98 21.79
N VAL A 195 -1.23 -9.29 21.55
CA VAL A 195 -1.92 -10.35 22.30
C VAL A 195 -1.51 -10.32 23.77
N GLU A 196 -0.20 -10.28 24.06
CA GLU A 196 0.31 -10.19 25.44
C GLU A 196 -0.20 -8.94 26.16
N LEU A 197 -0.23 -7.79 25.47
CA LEU A 197 -0.75 -6.55 26.03
C LEU A 197 -2.27 -6.63 26.30
N ALA A 198 -3.03 -7.27 25.41
CA ALA A 198 -4.46 -7.48 25.60
C ALA A 198 -4.72 -8.41 26.80
N GLU A 199 -3.95 -9.49 26.95
CA GLU A 199 -4.01 -10.40 28.09
C GLU A 199 -3.66 -9.70 29.41
N ALA A 200 -2.59 -8.89 29.43
CA ALA A 200 -2.19 -8.11 30.59
C ALA A 200 -3.27 -7.10 31.00
N ARG A 201 -3.90 -6.41 30.03
CA ARG A 201 -5.03 -5.50 30.28
C ARG A 201 -6.24 -6.24 30.85
N ASN A 202 -6.59 -7.39 30.30
CA ASN A 202 -7.69 -8.21 30.80
C ASN A 202 -7.40 -8.71 32.23
N ALA A 203 -6.16 -9.10 32.54
CA ALA A 203 -5.76 -9.47 33.89
C ALA A 203 -5.87 -8.30 34.87
N ALA A 204 -5.42 -7.10 34.49
CA ALA A 204 -5.55 -5.90 35.30
C ALA A 204 -7.02 -5.56 35.59
N ASN A 205 -7.87 -5.57 34.57
CA ASN A 205 -9.31 -5.31 34.72
C ASN A 205 -9.99 -6.32 35.66
N ARG A 206 -9.63 -7.61 35.59
CA ARG A 206 -10.14 -8.63 36.52
C ARG A 206 -9.70 -8.36 37.95
N ALA A 207 -8.42 -8.03 38.16
CA ALA A 207 -7.89 -7.72 39.49
C ALA A 207 -8.56 -6.46 40.10
N GLU A 208 -8.84 -5.45 39.26
CA GLU A 208 -9.57 -4.25 39.69
C GLU A 208 -11.02 -4.58 40.07
N ALA A 209 -11.73 -5.36 39.25
CA ALA A 209 -13.09 -5.81 39.55
C ALA A 209 -13.16 -6.67 40.83
N GLU A 210 -12.20 -7.57 41.05
CA GLU A 210 -12.10 -8.37 42.28
C GLU A 210 -11.87 -7.49 43.51
N LYS A 211 -11.02 -6.45 43.38
CA LYS A 211 -10.78 -5.48 44.45
C LYS A 211 -12.03 -4.69 44.79
N GLU A 212 -12.76 -4.19 43.79
CA GLU A 212 -14.03 -3.49 44.00
C GLU A 212 -15.07 -4.39 44.67
N ALA A 213 -15.21 -5.63 44.21
CA ALA A 213 -16.11 -6.62 44.82
C ALA A 213 -15.75 -6.90 46.29
N ALA A 214 -14.46 -7.05 46.60
CA ALA A 214 -13.99 -7.24 47.97
C ALA A 214 -14.25 -6.03 48.86
N GLN A 215 -14.12 -4.80 48.33
CA GLN A 215 -14.45 -3.58 49.04
C GLN A 215 -15.95 -3.48 49.35
N GLN A 216 -16.80 -3.76 48.36
CA GLN A 216 -18.26 -3.76 48.55
C GLN A 216 -18.71 -4.81 49.58
N ALA A 217 -18.12 -6.01 49.54
CA ALA A 217 -18.39 -7.05 50.53
C ALA A 217 -17.99 -6.59 51.94
N ALA A 218 -16.80 -5.99 52.10
CA ALA A 218 -16.35 -5.46 53.38
C ALA A 218 -17.23 -4.31 53.91
N GLU A 219 -17.73 -3.45 53.03
CA GLU A 219 -18.69 -2.39 53.40
C GLU A 219 -20.04 -2.96 53.84
N HIS A 220 -20.54 -3.97 53.12
CA HIS A 220 -21.75 -4.68 53.49
C HIS A 220 -21.62 -5.35 54.87
N ASP A 221 -20.51 -6.05 55.12
CA ASP A 221 -20.22 -6.68 56.41
C ASP A 221 -20.12 -5.66 57.55
N ARG A 222 -19.53 -4.48 57.29
CA ARG A 222 -19.53 -3.38 58.26
C ARG A 222 -20.94 -2.85 58.54
N ALA A 223 -21.77 -2.70 57.52
CA ALA A 223 -23.14 -2.23 57.68
C ALA A 223 -23.99 -3.24 58.46
N THR A 224 -23.86 -4.55 58.16
CA THR A 224 -24.59 -5.61 58.87
C THR A 224 -24.15 -5.72 60.33
N THR A 225 -22.85 -5.66 60.61
CA THR A 225 -22.32 -5.67 61.99
C THR A 225 -22.80 -4.46 62.79
N GLN A 226 -22.81 -3.25 62.20
CA GLN A 226 -23.37 -2.06 62.84
C GLN A 226 -24.89 -2.18 63.10
N ALA A 227 -25.65 -2.75 62.17
CA ALA A 227 -27.08 -2.96 62.35
C ALA A 227 -27.36 -3.95 63.51
N LEU A 228 -26.62 -5.05 63.58
CA LEU A 228 -26.70 -6.02 64.67
C LEU A 228 -26.31 -5.40 66.02
N GLN A 229 -25.28 -4.55 66.06
CA GLN A 229 -24.90 -3.82 67.28
C GLN A 229 -26.03 -2.93 67.79
N ARG A 230 -26.66 -2.13 66.91
CA ARG A 230 -27.81 -1.29 67.27
C ARG A 230 -28.99 -2.12 67.79
N GLN A 231 -29.25 -3.28 67.17
CA GLN A 231 -30.32 -4.17 67.61
C GLN A 231 -30.03 -4.74 69.01
N LEU A 232 -28.79 -5.14 69.29
CA LEU A 232 -28.38 -5.61 70.62
C LEU A 232 -28.46 -4.50 71.68
N GLU A 233 -28.08 -3.28 71.34
CA GLU A 233 -28.22 -2.11 72.23
C GLU A 233 -29.69 -1.81 72.54
N GLN A 234 -30.56 -1.85 71.53
CA GLN A 234 -31.99 -1.69 71.71
C GLN A 234 -32.58 -2.78 72.62
N GLN A 235 -32.24 -4.05 72.38
CA GLN A 235 -32.68 -5.16 73.24
C GLN A 235 -32.22 -5.01 74.70
N ARG A 236 -30.98 -4.53 74.91
CA ARG A 236 -30.48 -4.24 76.27
C ARG A 236 -31.28 -3.14 76.94
N HIS A 237 -31.56 -2.05 76.21
CA HIS A 237 -32.37 -0.95 76.70
C HIS A 237 -33.79 -1.42 77.09
N ASP A 238 -34.45 -2.19 76.21
CA ASP A 238 -35.79 -2.73 76.45
C ASP A 238 -35.80 -3.63 77.70
N LEU A 239 -34.79 -4.49 77.88
CA LEU A 239 -34.65 -5.32 79.07
C LEU A 239 -34.47 -4.51 80.35
N ASP A 240 -33.70 -3.42 80.30
CA ASP A 240 -33.50 -2.54 81.45
C ASP A 240 -34.77 -1.75 81.80
N THR A 241 -35.52 -1.28 80.79
CA THR A 241 -36.85 -0.69 81.01
C THR A 241 -37.81 -1.68 81.65
N LEU A 242 -37.87 -2.92 81.16
CA LEU A 242 -38.71 -3.98 81.75
C LEU A 242 -38.31 -4.28 83.20
N ARG A 243 -37.01 -4.28 83.51
CA ARG A 243 -36.52 -4.45 84.89
C ARG A 243 -36.96 -3.31 85.79
N GLN A 244 -36.85 -2.06 85.32
CA GLN A 244 -37.31 -0.88 86.07
C GLN A 244 -38.81 -0.95 86.34
N GLN A 245 -39.63 -1.22 85.31
CA GLN A 245 -41.07 -1.40 85.46
C GLN A 245 -41.41 -2.51 86.47
N ALA A 246 -40.76 -3.67 86.38
CA ALA A 246 -40.97 -4.75 87.33
C ALA A 246 -40.56 -4.37 88.77
N GLN A 247 -39.52 -3.55 88.94
CA GLN A 247 -39.11 -3.03 90.24
C GLN A 247 -40.14 -2.03 90.80
N GLU A 248 -40.64 -1.12 89.97
CA GLU A 248 -41.68 -0.16 90.33
C GLU A 248 -42.99 -0.85 90.71
N GLU A 249 -43.44 -1.84 89.93
CA GLU A 249 -44.61 -2.65 90.23
C GLU A 249 -44.44 -3.40 91.55
N ARG A 250 -43.28 -4.02 91.79
CA ARG A 250 -42.98 -4.68 93.06
C ARG A 250 -42.99 -3.70 94.24
N ALA A 251 -42.43 -2.51 94.07
CA ALA A 251 -42.44 -1.48 95.10
C ALA A 251 -43.87 -0.97 95.38
N ALA A 252 -44.67 -0.76 94.34
CA ALA A 252 -46.07 -0.35 94.45
C ALA A 252 -46.93 -1.42 95.14
N LEU A 253 -46.76 -2.69 94.77
CA LEU A 253 -47.40 -3.82 95.44
C LEU A 253 -46.96 -3.91 96.90
N ALA A 254 -45.67 -3.78 97.20
CA ALA A 254 -45.16 -3.79 98.57
C ALA A 254 -45.76 -2.65 99.42
N GLN A 255 -45.87 -1.44 98.87
CA GLN A 255 -46.54 -0.32 99.52
C GLN A 255 -48.03 -0.60 99.75
N HIS A 256 -48.73 -1.16 98.76
CA HIS A 256 -50.13 -1.53 98.89
C HIS A 256 -50.35 -2.60 99.97
N TYR A 257 -49.55 -3.67 99.98
CA TYR A 257 -49.59 -4.68 101.05
C TYR A 257 -49.29 -4.08 102.42
N THR A 258 -48.30 -3.19 102.52
CA THR A 258 -47.97 -2.51 103.79
C THR A 258 -49.17 -1.71 104.29
N LYS A 259 -49.84 -0.96 103.40
CA LYS A 259 -51.08 -0.22 103.72
C LYS A 259 -52.19 -1.14 104.20
N GLN A 260 -52.46 -2.23 103.48
CA GLN A 260 -53.49 -3.21 103.85
C GLN A 260 -53.19 -3.85 105.22
N VAL A 261 -51.94 -4.23 105.48
CA VAL A 261 -51.54 -4.79 106.77
C VAL A 261 -51.71 -3.76 107.88
N THR A 262 -51.31 -2.50 107.67
CA THR A 262 -51.53 -1.44 108.66
C THR A 262 -53.02 -1.18 108.93
N GLU A 263 -53.88 -1.24 107.92
CA GLU A 263 -55.33 -1.08 108.05
C GLU A 263 -55.98 -2.26 108.79
N ILE A 264 -55.55 -3.49 108.50
CA ILE A 264 -55.98 -4.71 109.21
C ILE A 264 -55.54 -4.65 110.68
N LEU A 265 -54.30 -4.23 110.95
CA LEU A 265 -53.82 -4.07 112.32
C LEU A 265 -54.59 -2.98 113.08
N ALA A 266 -54.92 -1.87 112.42
CA ALA A 266 -55.74 -0.80 113.00
C ALA A 266 -57.17 -1.27 113.32
N THR A 267 -57.80 -2.04 112.42
CA THR A 267 -59.14 -2.62 112.65
C THR A 267 -59.12 -3.66 113.77
N ILE A 268 -58.10 -4.52 113.87
CA ILE A 268 -57.92 -5.43 115.02
C ILE A 268 -57.75 -4.64 116.32
N HIS A 269 -56.97 -3.55 116.30
CA HIS A 269 -56.77 -2.72 117.48
C HIS A 269 -58.08 -2.02 117.93
N HIS A 270 -58.91 -1.55 116.99
CA HIS A 270 -60.25 -1.04 117.29
C HIS A 270 -61.22 -2.12 117.79
N ALA A 271 -61.14 -3.35 117.28
CA ALA A 271 -61.97 -4.46 117.75
C ALA A 271 -61.58 -4.94 119.18
N ASN A 272 -60.34 -4.70 119.60
CA ASN A 272 -59.84 -5.02 120.94
C ASN A 272 -59.98 -3.86 121.95
N ASP A 273 -60.61 -2.74 121.57
CA ASP A 273 -60.91 -1.61 122.45
C ASP A 273 -62.29 -1.85 123.14
N PRO A 274 -62.33 -2.17 124.44
CA PRO A 274 -63.53 -2.70 125.11
C PRO A 274 -64.66 -1.68 125.35
N THR A 275 -64.62 -0.49 124.73
CA THR A 275 -65.56 0.62 125.01
C THR A 275 -66.65 0.86 123.95
N GLN A 276 -66.70 0.10 122.84
CA GLN A 276 -67.75 0.28 121.80
C GLN A 276 -68.42 -1.03 121.36
N ALA A 277 -69.41 -1.48 122.15
CA ALA A 277 -70.38 -2.48 121.71
C ALA A 277 -71.66 -1.78 121.19
N LYS A 278 -71.96 -1.90 119.89
CA LYS A 278 -73.24 -1.49 119.27
C LYS A 278 -73.76 -2.62 118.34
N PRO A 279 -75.07 -2.97 118.40
CA PRO A 279 -75.60 -4.22 117.83
C PRO A 279 -75.86 -4.18 116.31
N PRO A 280 -76.01 -5.36 115.66
CA PRO A 280 -76.01 -5.50 114.22
C PRO A 280 -77.36 -5.14 113.57
N THR A 281 -77.30 -4.38 112.48
CA THR A 281 -78.43 -4.12 111.57
C THR A 281 -78.16 -4.77 110.21
N THR A 282 -79.07 -5.67 109.83
CA THR A 282 -79.21 -6.32 108.52
C THR A 282 -79.54 -5.31 107.40
N PRO A 283 -79.14 -5.60 106.15
CA PRO A 283 -80.15 -5.59 105.09
C PRO A 283 -79.96 -6.64 103.96
N LYS A 284 -81.12 -7.23 103.62
CA LYS A 284 -81.73 -7.51 102.31
C LYS A 284 -80.88 -7.92 101.09
N SER A 285 -81.30 -9.08 100.59
CA SER A 285 -81.24 -9.66 99.24
C SER A 285 -81.71 -8.73 98.11
N ASP A 286 -81.05 -8.82 96.94
CA ASP A 286 -81.58 -8.78 95.56
C ASP A 286 -80.42 -9.17 94.60
N THR A 287 -80.35 -10.37 94.02
CA THR A 287 -80.96 -10.88 92.76
C THR A 287 -80.78 -9.98 91.52
N ALA A 288 -79.91 -10.41 90.58
CA ALA A 288 -80.18 -10.61 89.13
C ALA A 288 -79.03 -10.24 88.17
N ALA A 289 -78.76 -11.18 87.24
CA ALA A 289 -78.47 -11.00 85.79
C ALA A 289 -77.24 -10.15 85.35
N SER A 290 -76.47 -10.42 84.29
CA SER A 290 -76.41 -11.41 83.20
C SER A 290 -75.25 -10.99 82.25
N VAL A 291 -74.91 -11.82 81.22
CA VAL A 291 -74.35 -11.38 79.89
C VAL A 291 -72.84 -11.01 79.85
N THR A 292 -71.94 -11.44 78.94
CA THR A 292 -71.96 -12.32 77.75
C THR A 292 -70.54 -12.71 77.34
N ARG A 293 -70.47 -13.92 76.78
CA ARG A 293 -69.45 -14.51 75.88
C ARG A 293 -69.34 -13.74 74.55
N LYS A 294 -68.13 -13.48 74.02
CA LYS A 294 -67.95 -13.23 72.57
C LYS A 294 -66.65 -13.83 72.02
N LYS A 295 -66.82 -14.70 71.03
CA LYS A 295 -65.83 -15.29 70.12
C LYS A 295 -65.54 -14.32 68.98
N SER A 296 -64.28 -14.26 68.53
CA SER A 296 -63.82 -13.95 67.17
C SER A 296 -62.43 -14.62 67.03
N LYS A 297 -62.17 -15.66 66.21
CA LYS A 297 -61.83 -15.62 64.77
C LYS A 297 -61.08 -14.33 64.41
N THR A 298 -59.82 -14.35 63.97
CA THR A 298 -59.22 -15.20 62.92
C THR A 298 -57.71 -15.23 63.11
#